data_AF-A0A965FUH2-F1
#
_entry.id   AF-A0A965FUH2-F1
#
_cell.length_a   1.000
_cell.length_b   1.000
_cell.length_c   1.000
_cell.angle_alpha   90.00
_cell.angle_beta   90.00
_cell.angle_gamma   90.00
#
_symmetry.space_group_name_H-M   'P 1'
#
loop_
_entity.id
_entity.type
_entity.pdbx_description
1 polymer ?
#
loop_
_entity_poly.entity_id
_entity_poly.type
_entity_poly.pdbx_seq_one_letter_code
_entity_poly.pdbx_strand_id
1 'polypeptide(L)' 'MAVYTTLAAVDLGSNSFHLQVARAVGDQIYPLDSLREPIRLGAGLTRDKRLDEESQQRAL' A
#
# COMPACT_ATOMS: atom_id res chain seq x y z
N MET A 1 12.38 -26.48 9.64
CA MET A 1 11.87 -25.11 9.79
C MET A 1 10.36 -25.16 9.66
N ALA A 2 9.60 -24.53 10.56
CA ALA A 2 8.15 -24.43 10.39
C ALA A 2 7.86 -23.60 9.14
N VAL A 3 7.11 -24.16 8.20
CA VAL A 3 6.66 -23.44 7.00
C VAL A 3 5.43 -22.65 7.39
N TYR A 4 5.47 -21.34 7.18
CA TYR A 4 4.36 -20.44 7.40
C TYR A 4 4.07 -19.65 6.12
N THR A 5 2.83 -19.21 5.97
CA THR A 5 2.44 -18.40 4.82
C THR A 5 2.76 -16.94 5.12
N THR A 6 3.53 -16.31 4.24
CA THR A 6 3.71 -14.84 4.27
C THR A 6 2.58 -14.20 3.49
N LEU A 7 1.96 -13.18 4.07
CA LEU A 7 0.89 -12.37 3.49
C LEU A 7 1.38 -10.94 3.35
N ALA A 8 0.84 -10.24 2.36
CA ALA A 8 1.01 -8.80 2.20
C ALA A 8 -0.34 -8.16 1.88
N ALA A 9 -0.58 -6.98 2.45
CA ALA A 9 -1.73 -6.14 2.15
C ALA A 9 -1.23 -4.77 1.73
N VAL A 10 -1.77 -4.25 0.62
CA VAL A 10 -1.46 -2.93 0.09
C VAL A 10 -2.72 -2.07 0.09
N ASP A 11 -2.62 -0.88 0.66
CA ASP A 11 -3.65 0.15 0.61
C ASP A 11 -3.11 1.37 -0.14
N LEU A 12 -3.81 1.76 -1.21
CA LEU A 12 -3.44 2.84 -2.12
C LEU A 12 -4.34 4.05 -1.87
N GLY A 13 -4.11 4.74 -0.77
CA GLY A 13 -4.88 5.92 -0.37
C GLY A 13 -4.55 7.17 -1.18
N SER A 14 -5.48 8.14 -1.18
CA SER A 14 -5.29 9.42 -1.88
C SER A 14 -4.14 10.27 -1.32
N ASN A 15 -3.73 10.05 -0.07
CA ASN A 15 -2.63 10.80 0.54
C ASN A 15 -1.35 9.96 0.67
N SER A 16 -1.47 8.66 0.91
CA SER A 16 -0.35 7.78 1.22
C SER A 16 -0.63 6.35 0.82
N PHE A 17 0.42 5.63 0.44
CA PHE A 17 0.39 4.19 0.22
C PHE A 17 0.93 3.46 1.45
N HIS A 18 0.29 2.35 1.79
CA HIS A 18 0.62 1.56 2.96
C HIS A 18 0.80 0.11 2.52
N LEU A 19 1.92 -0.52 2.90
CA LEU A 19 2.17 -1.94 2.76
C LEU A 19 2.32 -2.54 4.14
N GLN A 20 1.59 -3.61 4.42
CA GLN A 20 1.76 -4.43 5.62
C GLN A 20 2.15 -5.85 5.20
N VAL A 21 3.28 -6.32 5.69
CA VAL A 21 3.72 -7.71 5.55
C VAL A 21 3.45 -8.43 6.88
N ALA A 22 2.92 -9.65 6.79
CA ALA A 22 2.61 -10.46 7.96
C ALA A 22 2.88 -11.94 7.71
N ARG A 23 3.06 -12.69 8.78
CA ARG A 23 3.10 -14.15 8.79
C ARG A 23 1.77 -14.68 9.32
N ALA A 24 1.15 -15.58 8.57
CA ALA A 24 0.01 -16.36 9.04
C ALA A 24 0.47 -17.69 9.66
N VAL A 25 0.01 -17.99 10.87
CA VAL A 25 0.22 -19.27 11.57
C VAL A 25 -1.12 -19.74 12.11
N GLY A 26 -1.72 -20.75 11.48
CA GLY A 26 -3.12 -21.10 11.73
C GLY A 26 -4.02 -19.88 11.48
N ASP A 27 -4.90 -19.58 12.43
CA ASP A 27 -5.82 -18.43 12.36
C ASP A 27 -5.23 -17.13 12.92
N GLN A 28 -3.92 -17.10 13.20
CA GLN A 28 -3.24 -15.94 13.78
C GLN A 28 -2.39 -15.24 12.72
N ILE A 29 -2.48 -13.91 12.69
CA ILE A 29 -1.70 -13.04 11.82
C ILE A 29 -0.68 -12.27 12.67
N TYR A 30 0.60 -12.42 12.35
CA TYR A 30 1.70 -11.75 13.03
C TYR A 30 2.33 -10.72 12.09
N PRO A 31 2.29 -9.41 12.41
CA PRO A 31 2.99 -8.39 11.64
C PRO A 31 4.48 -8.72 11.56
N LEU A 32 5.06 -8.57 10.36
CA LEU A 32 6.51 -8.72 10.14
C LEU A 32 7.14 -7.37 9.85
N ASP A 33 6.54 -6.59 8.95
CA ASP A 33 7.06 -5.29 8.54
C ASP A 33 5.94 -4.42 7.98
N SER A 34 6.16 -3.10 7.96
CA SER A 34 5.23 -2.13 7.40
C SER A 34 5.98 -0.99 6.71
N LEU A 35 5.51 -0.59 5.53
CA LEU A 35 5.97 0.60 4.83
C LEU A 35 4.81 1.59 4.68
N ARG A 36 5.13 2.87 4.81
CA ARG A 36 4.21 3.97 4.51
C ARG A 36 4.91 5.03 3.69
N GLU A 37 4.34 5.35 2.54
CA GLU A 37 4.90 6.36 1.63
C GLU A 37 3.88 7.47 1.31
N PRO A 38 4.21 8.75 1.58
CA PRO A 38 3.33 9.87 1.22
C PRO A 38 3.38 10.16 -0.30
N ILE A 39 2.38 9.66 -1.04
CA ILE A 39 2.28 9.85 -2.50
C ILE A 39 1.46 11.10 -2.89
N ARG A 40 0.49 11.50 -2.04
CA ARG A 40 -0.44 12.63 -2.29
C ARG A 40 -1.13 12.57 -3.65
N LEU A 41 -1.61 11.40 -4.06
CA LEU A 41 -2.38 11.21 -5.30
C LEU A 41 -3.53 12.19 -5.47
N GLY A 42 -4.28 12.46 -4.40
CA GLY A 42 -5.46 13.34 -4.42
C GLY A 42 -5.13 14.78 -4.83
N ALA A 43 -3.88 15.23 -4.67
CA ALA A 43 -3.45 16.55 -5.11
C ALA A 43 -3.43 16.69 -6.63
N GLY A 44 -3.27 15.59 -7.36
CA GLY A 44 -3.30 15.57 -8.83
C GLY A 44 -4.66 15.27 -9.44
N LEU A 45 -5.73 15.25 -8.64
CA LEU A 45 -7.07 15.00 -9.17
C LEU A 45 -7.57 16.22 -9.95
N THR A 46 -7.72 16.07 -11.26
CA THR A 46 -8.22 17.11 -12.16
C THR A 46 -9.75 17.22 -12.09
N ARG A 47 -10.28 18.31 -12.66
CA ARG A 47 -11.74 18.55 -12.76
C ARG A 47 -12.48 17.43 -13.50
N ASP A 48 -11.80 16.76 -14.42
CA ASP A 48 -12.34 15.64 -15.20
C ASP A 48 -12.27 14.29 -14.45
N LYS A 49 -11.97 14.32 -13.15
CA LYS A 49 -11.82 13.14 -12.28
C LYS A 49 -10.73 12.17 -12.77
N ARG A 50 -9.67 12.72 -13.36
CA ARG A 50 -8.45 11.98 -13.74
C ARG A 50 -7.29 12.45 -12.88
N LEU A 51 -6.30 11.59 -12.68
CA LEU A 51 -5.03 12.02 -12.10
C LEU A 51 -4.17 12.66 -13.18
N ASP A 52 -3.47 13.74 -12.85
CA ASP A 52 -2.42 14.29 -13.72
C ASP A 52 -1.25 13.29 -13.89
N GLU A 53 -0.40 13.55 -14.88
CA GLU A 53 0.71 12.65 -15.20
C GLU A 53 1.75 12.58 -14.08
N GLU A 54 2.04 13.71 -13.43
CA GLU A 54 3.02 13.78 -12.34
C GLU A 54 2.59 12.89 -11.17
N SER A 55 1.31 12.93 -10.79
CA SER A 55 0.79 12.13 -9.69
C SER A 55 0.71 10.65 -10.04
N GLN A 56 0.44 10.31 -11.30
CA GLN A 56 0.55 8.93 -11.77
C GLN A 56 2.00 8.42 -11.70
N GLN A 57 2.97 9.22 -12.14
CA GLN A 57 4.39 8.84 -12.09
C GLN A 57 4.90 8.65 -10.66
N ARG A 58 4.49 9.49 -9.70
CA ARG A 58 4.86 9.31 -8.29
C ARG A 58 4.31 8.02 -7.68
N ALA A 59 3.26 7.43 -8.26
CA ALA A 59 2.59 6.24 -7.74
C ALA A 59 3.10 4.91 -8.35
N LEU A 60 4.02 4.97 -9.32
CA LEU A 60 4.64 3.81 -9.98
C LEU A 60 6.02 3.51 -9.39
#